data_AF-A0AAD4DUA9-F1
#
_entry.id   AF-A0AAD4DUA9-F1
#
_cell.length_a   1.000
_cell.length_b   1.000
_cell.length_c   1.000
_cell.angle_alpha   90.00
_cell.angle_beta   90.00
_cell.angle_gamma   90.00
#
_symmetry.space_group_name_H-M   'P 1'
#
loop_
_entity.id
_entity.type
_entity.pdbx_description
1 polymer ?
#
loop_
_entity_poly.entity_id
_entity_poly.type
_entity_poly.pdbx_seq_one_letter_code
_entity_poly.pdbx_strand_id
1 'polypeptide(L)'
;MARTKQTSKKTTGGPAKRGMVPKFKKLTGHGGIQVIKTIQSKAALPSGGKAMLKPLWHNIFCVFCWDGGSLYECSVCPRVVCVECVVVPAEFQERTKDPDVHFVCPGCHEMRGKGSRSSSIRPYFGFEDCDGTPVFKVPATIHGRIEMASRSEISSNPILVLHFVLTALDPAGSPAAVMQHQLRPYRPNNALHFHEIIFDIGTNAKADRHVESMKALVARLKPLEYERVEIFVYTHSETDRGDIWGGFEDGDFLRRGKNKVATLGDPVAYPVDDFFAGLFVGGIEDYVRGATLWMLICGHTVRKHDSFQLLKTCIKQWNMHLLLALHRFTHA
;
A
#
# COMPACT_ATOMS: atom_id res chain seq x y z
N MET A 1 15.46 3.03 46.58
CA MET A 1 14.53 2.68 45.49
C MET A 1 15.09 1.48 44.74
N ALA A 2 14.40 0.34 44.77
CA ALA A 2 14.86 -0.87 44.10
C ALA A 2 14.71 -0.73 42.58
N ARG A 3 15.83 -0.81 41.85
CA ARG A 3 15.86 -0.77 40.38
C ARG A 3 15.38 -2.11 39.85
N THR A 4 14.11 -2.21 39.45
CA THR A 4 13.61 -3.41 38.76
C THR A 4 14.33 -3.54 37.42
N LYS A 5 15.23 -4.50 37.32
CA LYS A 5 15.96 -4.82 36.09
C LYS A 5 14.98 -5.50 35.14
N GLN A 6 14.30 -4.70 34.32
CA GLN A 6 13.42 -5.21 33.27
C GLN A 6 14.30 -5.85 32.18
N THR A 7 14.63 -7.13 32.36
CA THR A 7 15.18 -7.94 31.28
C THR A 7 14.01 -8.31 30.37
N SER A 8 13.68 -7.43 29.42
CA SER A 8 12.75 -7.78 28.35
C SER A 8 13.32 -9.03 27.65
N LYS A 9 12.61 -10.16 27.74
CA LYS A 9 12.97 -11.39 27.01
C LYS A 9 12.77 -11.08 25.53
N LYS A 10 13.84 -10.65 24.85
CA LYS A 10 13.84 -10.27 23.44
C LYS A 10 13.61 -11.54 22.61
N THR A 11 12.41 -11.74 22.08
CA THR A 11 12.18 -12.77 21.06
C THR A 11 11.64 -12.11 19.81
N THR A 12 12.52 -11.47 19.05
CA THR A 12 12.20 -10.95 17.71
C THR A 12 12.33 -12.09 16.69
N GLY A 13 11.61 -13.19 16.94
CA GLY A 13 11.77 -14.48 16.28
C GLY A 13 12.08 -15.60 17.30
N GLY A 14 11.86 -16.83 16.87
CA GLY A 14 12.09 -18.04 17.65
C GLY A 14 12.11 -19.27 16.75
N PRO A 15 12.49 -20.44 17.29
CA PRO A 15 12.35 -21.70 16.57
C PRO A 15 10.88 -21.94 16.25
N ALA A 16 10.61 -22.52 15.09
CA ALA A 16 9.27 -22.87 14.64
C ALA A 16 9.31 -24.16 13.82
N LYS A 17 8.29 -24.99 14.02
CA LYS A 17 8.12 -26.22 13.24
C LYS A 17 7.91 -25.85 11.78
N ARG A 18 8.56 -26.59 10.88
CA ARG A 18 8.33 -26.39 9.45
C ARG A 18 6.96 -26.94 9.09
N GLY A 19 6.06 -26.07 8.65
CA GLY A 19 4.77 -26.47 8.11
C GLY A 19 4.93 -27.09 6.73
N MET A 20 4.00 -27.99 6.39
CA MET A 20 3.77 -28.38 5.00
C MET A 20 2.61 -27.55 4.45
N VAL A 21 2.73 -27.10 3.20
CA VAL A 21 1.71 -26.26 2.58
C VAL A 21 0.34 -26.93 2.63
N PRO A 22 -0.70 -26.21 3.09
CA PRO A 22 -2.08 -26.68 3.00
C PRO A 22 -2.54 -26.75 1.54
N LYS A 23 -2.30 -27.84 0.79
CA LYS A 23 -2.82 -28.10 -0.58
C LYS A 23 -2.83 -26.91 -1.58
N PHE A 24 -2.04 -25.86 -1.36
CA PHE A 24 -2.06 -24.68 -2.21
C PHE A 24 -1.24 -24.97 -3.46
N LYS A 25 -1.74 -24.52 -4.61
CA LYS A 25 -1.01 -24.63 -5.85
C LYS A 25 0.25 -23.79 -5.74
N LYS A 26 1.41 -24.43 -5.69
CA LYS A 26 2.66 -23.73 -6.01
C LYS A 26 2.50 -23.15 -7.42
N LEU A 27 2.79 -21.86 -7.57
CA LEU A 27 2.91 -21.26 -8.88
C LEU A 27 4.16 -21.85 -9.55
N THR A 28 4.03 -23.02 -10.18
CA THR A 28 5.12 -23.62 -10.96
C THR A 28 5.34 -22.73 -12.17
N GLY A 29 6.47 -22.01 -12.19
CA GLY A 29 6.89 -21.24 -13.35
C GLY A 29 6.92 -22.15 -14.59
N HIS A 30 6.28 -21.69 -15.66
CA HIS A 30 6.27 -22.26 -17.03
C HIS A 30 5.07 -23.13 -17.47
N GLY A 31 4.07 -23.40 -16.62
CA GLY A 31 2.81 -24.03 -17.05
C GLY A 31 1.64 -23.06 -17.01
N GLY A 32 0.95 -22.84 -18.13
CA GLY A 32 -0.23 -21.99 -18.20
C GLY A 32 -1.24 -22.28 -17.07
N ILE A 33 -1.78 -21.22 -16.49
CA ILE A 33 -2.72 -21.26 -15.37
C ILE A 33 -3.94 -22.10 -15.76
N GLN A 34 -4.00 -23.37 -15.36
CA GLN A 34 -5.24 -24.13 -15.40
C GLN A 34 -6.07 -23.78 -14.16
N VAL A 35 -7.05 -22.92 -14.38
CA VAL A 35 -8.07 -22.50 -13.41
C VAL A 35 -8.89 -23.73 -13.00
N ILE A 36 -8.83 -24.11 -11.73
CA ILE A 36 -9.81 -25.07 -11.17
C ILE A 36 -11.11 -24.29 -10.98
N LYS A 37 -12.18 -24.75 -11.63
CA LYS A 37 -13.52 -24.20 -11.47
C LYS A 37 -13.95 -24.31 -10.00
N THR A 38 -14.03 -23.16 -9.34
CA THR A 38 -14.50 -23.03 -7.95
C THR A 38 -16.04 -23.03 -7.94
N ILE A 39 -16.62 -23.79 -7.00
CA ILE A 39 -18.07 -23.86 -6.76
C ILE A 39 -18.55 -22.50 -6.24
N GLN A 40 -19.51 -21.89 -6.95
CA GLN A 40 -20.09 -20.60 -6.60
C GLN A 40 -21.14 -20.77 -5.49
N SER A 41 -20.89 -20.21 -4.30
CA SER A 41 -21.93 -19.99 -3.29
C SER A 41 -22.54 -18.61 -3.48
N LYS A 42 -23.86 -18.54 -3.71
CA LYS A 42 -24.63 -17.29 -3.79
C LYS A 42 -24.83 -16.71 -2.38
N ALA A 43 -24.09 -15.65 -2.04
CA ALA A 43 -24.43 -14.78 -0.93
C ALA A 43 -25.06 -13.48 -1.48
N ALA A 44 -26.21 -13.09 -0.94
CA ALA A 44 -26.92 -11.88 -1.33
C ALA A 44 -26.20 -10.64 -0.77
N LEU A 45 -25.82 -9.72 -1.67
CA LEU A 45 -25.23 -8.42 -1.35
C LEU A 45 -26.31 -7.33 -1.28
N PRO A 46 -26.19 -6.33 -0.38
CA PRO A 46 -27.13 -5.23 -0.30
C PRO A 46 -27.03 -4.31 -1.52
N SER A 47 -28.19 -4.04 -2.12
CA SER A 47 -28.40 -3.19 -3.29
C SER A 47 -28.42 -1.71 -2.91
N GLY A 48 -27.26 -1.16 -2.55
CA GLY A 48 -27.04 0.29 -2.56
C GLY A 48 -26.42 0.69 -3.90
N GLY A 49 -27.05 1.60 -4.64
CA GLY A 49 -26.56 2.08 -5.94
C GLY A 49 -25.11 2.57 -5.84
N LYS A 50 -24.18 1.87 -6.50
CA LYS A 50 -22.75 2.15 -6.44
C LYS A 50 -22.40 3.17 -7.52
N ALA A 51 -22.13 4.41 -7.12
CA ALA A 51 -21.42 5.34 -7.97
C ALA A 51 -19.99 4.82 -8.13
N MET A 52 -19.64 4.36 -9.33
CA MET A 52 -18.28 3.97 -9.67
C MET A 52 -17.42 5.23 -9.61
N LEU A 53 -16.45 5.29 -8.69
CA LEU A 53 -15.52 6.40 -8.58
C LEU A 53 -14.62 6.38 -9.82
N LYS A 54 -14.92 7.24 -10.81
CA LYS A 54 -14.01 7.43 -11.94
C LYS A 54 -12.73 8.10 -11.42
N PRO A 55 -11.54 7.69 -11.90
CA PRO A 55 -10.30 8.40 -11.63
C PRO A 55 -10.47 9.88 -11.97
N LEU A 56 -10.03 10.75 -11.07
CA LEU A 56 -10.02 12.18 -11.36
C LEU A 56 -8.84 12.45 -12.28
N TRP A 57 -9.07 13.22 -13.35
CA TRP A 57 -8.00 13.62 -14.25
C TRP A 57 -6.98 14.53 -13.54
N HIS A 58 -7.45 15.33 -12.58
CA HIS A 58 -6.64 16.19 -11.73
C HIS A 58 -6.78 15.82 -10.26
N ASN A 59 -5.70 16.04 -9.51
CA ASN A 59 -5.68 15.91 -8.08
C ASN A 59 -6.47 17.02 -7.41
N ILE A 60 -6.96 16.76 -6.21
CA ILE A 60 -7.74 17.74 -5.42
C ILE A 60 -6.90 18.44 -4.34
N PHE A 61 -5.59 18.22 -4.32
CA PHE A 61 -4.66 18.80 -3.36
C PHE A 61 -3.54 19.53 -4.08
N CYS A 62 -3.29 20.77 -3.66
CA CYS A 62 -2.20 21.60 -4.14
C CYS A 62 -0.85 20.90 -3.90
N VAL A 63 -0.01 20.84 -4.94
CA VAL A 63 1.33 20.21 -4.84
C VAL A 63 2.29 20.95 -3.89
N PHE A 64 1.98 22.19 -3.50
CA PHE A 64 2.83 23.01 -2.63
C PHE A 64 2.41 23.00 -1.16
N CYS A 65 1.14 23.22 -0.86
CA CYS A 65 0.67 23.27 0.54
C CYS A 65 -0.08 22.03 0.99
N TRP A 66 -0.40 21.11 0.07
CA TRP A 66 -1.15 19.87 0.32
C TRP A 66 -2.61 20.09 0.72
N ASP A 67 -3.08 21.33 0.70
CA ASP A 67 -4.49 21.68 0.92
C ASP A 67 -5.30 21.64 -0.38
N GLY A 68 -6.61 21.47 -0.23
CA GLY A 68 -7.57 21.63 -1.33
C GLY A 68 -8.08 23.07 -1.46
N GLY A 69 -9.24 23.24 -2.11
CA GLY A 69 -9.92 24.53 -2.24
C GLY A 69 -9.98 25.02 -3.70
N SER A 70 -9.71 26.30 -3.92
CA SER A 70 -9.63 26.89 -5.27
C SER A 70 -8.29 26.54 -5.91
N LEU A 71 -8.36 25.78 -7.00
CA LEU A 71 -7.20 25.14 -7.62
C LEU A 71 -7.10 25.52 -9.10
N TYR A 72 -5.88 25.74 -9.57
CA TYR A 72 -5.53 25.75 -10.97
C TYR A 72 -5.12 24.35 -11.43
N GLU A 73 -5.81 23.86 -12.45
CA GLU A 73 -5.62 22.53 -13.03
C GLU A 73 -4.59 22.58 -14.16
N CYS A 74 -3.51 21.80 -14.07
CA CYS A 74 -2.48 21.81 -15.10
C CYS A 74 -3.00 21.16 -16.38
N SER A 75 -2.93 21.84 -17.52
CA SER A 75 -3.40 21.29 -18.80
C SER A 75 -2.56 20.12 -19.33
N VAL A 76 -1.41 19.84 -18.71
CA VAL A 76 -0.42 18.84 -19.20
C VAL A 76 -0.32 17.60 -18.31
N CYS A 77 -0.73 17.68 -17.05
CA CYS A 77 -0.59 16.57 -16.10
C CYS A 77 -1.62 16.67 -14.97
N PRO A 78 -1.80 15.62 -14.13
CA PRO A 78 -2.79 15.60 -13.06
C PRO A 78 -2.55 16.60 -11.90
N ARG A 79 -1.45 17.34 -11.88
CA ARG A 79 -1.12 18.26 -10.79
C ARG A 79 -2.00 19.51 -10.79
N VAL A 80 -2.24 20.00 -9.58
CA VAL A 80 -2.96 21.24 -9.31
C VAL A 80 -2.17 22.13 -8.37
N VAL A 81 -2.42 23.44 -8.43
CA VAL A 81 -1.82 24.43 -7.53
C VAL A 81 -2.91 25.37 -7.04
N CYS A 82 -2.99 25.65 -5.74
CA CYS A 82 -4.00 26.56 -5.22
C CYS A 82 -3.69 28.02 -5.55
N VAL A 83 -4.75 28.84 -5.61
CA VAL A 83 -4.69 30.28 -5.92
C VAL A 83 -3.81 31.07 -4.94
N GLU A 84 -3.66 30.58 -3.70
CA GLU A 84 -2.80 31.18 -2.68
C GLU A 84 -1.31 30.90 -2.93
N CYS A 85 -1.00 29.75 -3.54
CA CYS A 85 0.39 29.35 -3.75
C CYS A 85 0.98 29.91 -5.06
N VAL A 86 0.14 30.18 -6.06
CA VAL A 86 0.52 30.86 -7.32
C VAL A 86 -0.39 32.07 -7.48
N VAL A 87 0.14 33.24 -7.12
CA VAL A 87 -0.66 34.47 -7.11
C VAL A 87 -0.64 35.09 -8.50
N VAL A 88 -1.84 35.24 -9.05
CA VAL A 88 -2.11 35.94 -10.31
C VAL A 88 -2.55 37.36 -9.97
N PRO A 89 -1.97 38.40 -10.60
CA PRO A 89 -2.41 39.78 -10.39
C PRO A 89 -3.90 39.95 -10.70
N ALA A 90 -4.59 40.79 -9.93
CA ALA A 90 -6.04 40.91 -9.96
C ALA A 90 -6.59 41.25 -11.35
N GLU A 91 -5.89 42.09 -12.10
CA GLU A 91 -6.23 42.51 -13.46
C GLU A 91 -6.27 41.36 -14.48
N PHE A 92 -5.67 40.22 -14.16
CA PHE A 92 -5.56 39.05 -15.03
C PHE A 92 -6.44 37.86 -14.59
N GLN A 93 -7.09 37.94 -13.43
CA GLN A 93 -7.88 36.83 -12.89
C GLN A 93 -9.00 36.38 -13.84
N GLU A 94 -9.72 37.31 -14.47
CA GLU A 94 -10.75 36.94 -15.44
C GLU A 94 -10.15 36.31 -16.71
N ARG A 95 -9.03 36.84 -17.21
CA ARG A 95 -8.34 36.28 -18.39
C ARG A 95 -7.87 34.84 -18.16
N THR A 96 -7.51 34.44 -16.93
CA THR A 96 -7.14 33.04 -16.64
C THR A 96 -8.26 32.02 -16.82
N LYS A 97 -9.52 32.48 -16.87
CA LYS A 97 -10.69 31.62 -17.05
C LYS A 97 -11.07 31.45 -18.52
N ASP A 98 -10.42 32.17 -19.44
CA ASP A 98 -10.72 32.08 -20.85
C ASP A 98 -10.33 30.70 -21.40
N PRO A 99 -11.13 30.13 -22.32
CA PRO A 99 -10.95 28.75 -22.78
C PRO A 99 -9.68 28.53 -23.62
N ASP A 100 -9.10 29.61 -24.17
CA ASP A 100 -7.83 29.61 -24.90
C ASP A 100 -6.61 29.74 -23.98
N VAL A 101 -6.83 29.87 -22.68
CA VAL A 101 -5.78 29.98 -21.66
C VAL A 101 -5.59 28.66 -20.94
N HIS A 102 -4.33 28.28 -20.75
CA HIS A 102 -3.93 27.01 -20.16
C HIS A 102 -2.98 27.25 -18.99
N PHE A 103 -3.26 26.61 -17.87
CA PHE A 103 -2.33 26.60 -16.75
C PHE A 103 -1.28 25.50 -16.94
N VAL A 104 -0.01 25.87 -16.82
CA VAL A 104 1.13 24.96 -16.80
C VAL A 104 1.74 24.99 -15.41
N CYS A 105 1.67 23.87 -14.68
CA CYS A 105 2.23 23.83 -13.34
C CYS A 105 3.77 24.01 -13.33
N PRO A 106 4.37 24.45 -12.21
CA PRO A 106 5.80 24.74 -12.12
C PRO A 106 6.70 23.57 -12.52
N GLY A 107 6.34 22.34 -12.17
CA GLY A 107 7.17 21.21 -12.57
C GLY A 107 7.02 20.80 -14.03
N CYS A 108 5.87 21.06 -14.69
CA CYS A 108 5.80 20.89 -16.15
C CYS A 108 6.67 21.93 -16.86
N HIS A 109 6.65 23.18 -16.39
CA HIS A 109 7.54 24.24 -16.86
C HIS A 109 9.02 23.86 -16.71
N GLU A 110 9.43 23.39 -15.53
CA GLU A 110 10.81 22.95 -15.29
C GLU A 110 11.23 21.81 -16.24
N MET A 111 10.34 20.84 -16.46
CA MET A 111 10.60 19.71 -17.35
C MET A 111 10.74 20.13 -18.81
N ARG A 112 9.96 21.12 -19.28
CA ARG A 112 10.12 21.70 -20.62
C ARG A 112 11.48 22.37 -20.78
N GLY A 113 11.96 23.05 -19.74
CA GLY A 113 13.27 23.70 -19.73
C GLY A 113 14.44 22.71 -19.91
N LYS A 114 14.38 21.55 -19.25
CA LYS A 114 15.45 20.53 -19.28
C LYS A 114 15.65 19.86 -20.64
N GLY A 115 14.61 19.79 -21.47
CA GLY A 115 14.69 19.19 -22.82
C GLY A 115 15.28 20.13 -23.88
N SER A 116 15.35 21.43 -23.58
CA SER A 116 15.90 22.43 -24.49
C SER A 116 17.43 22.44 -24.38
N ARG A 117 18.13 22.38 -25.53
CA ARG A 117 19.60 22.56 -25.58
C ARG A 117 20.07 23.92 -25.05
N SER A 118 19.15 24.87 -24.86
CA SER A 118 19.41 26.12 -24.16
C SER A 118 19.36 25.88 -22.66
N SER A 119 20.51 26.02 -21.99
CA SER A 119 20.68 25.92 -20.55
C SER A 119 20.06 27.09 -19.75
N SER A 120 19.39 28.04 -20.41
CA SER A 120 18.81 29.20 -19.74
C SER A 120 17.50 28.86 -19.04
N ILE A 121 17.47 29.12 -17.73
CA ILE A 121 16.26 29.04 -16.91
C ILE A 121 15.28 30.11 -17.42
N ARG A 122 14.10 29.67 -17.88
CA ARG A 122 13.04 30.59 -18.30
C ARG A 122 12.20 31.01 -17.10
N PRO A 123 11.80 32.30 -16.99
CA PRO A 123 10.86 32.73 -15.97
C PRO A 123 9.57 31.92 -16.05
N TYR A 124 8.96 31.65 -14.90
CA TYR A 124 7.70 30.92 -14.81
C TYR A 124 6.54 31.92 -14.88
N PHE A 125 5.65 31.77 -15.86
CA PHE A 125 4.47 32.64 -16.03
C PHE A 125 3.15 31.98 -15.61
N GLY A 126 3.14 30.66 -15.47
CA GLY A 126 1.98 29.87 -15.03
C GLY A 126 0.89 29.70 -16.07
N PHE A 127 0.52 30.74 -16.81
CA PHE A 127 -0.58 30.71 -17.79
C PHE A 127 -0.07 31.08 -19.18
N GLU A 128 -0.42 30.25 -20.15
CA GLU A 128 -0.02 30.36 -21.55
C GLU A 128 -1.28 30.26 -22.44
N ASP A 129 -1.26 30.89 -23.61
CA ASP A 129 -2.26 30.66 -24.64
C ASP A 129 -2.02 29.35 -25.41
N CYS A 130 -2.83 29.07 -26.44
CA CYS A 130 -2.68 27.89 -27.28
C CYS A 130 -1.34 27.81 -28.03
N ASP A 131 -0.66 28.94 -28.24
CA ASP A 131 0.65 29.01 -28.89
C ASP A 131 1.81 28.86 -27.91
N GLY A 132 1.51 28.69 -26.61
CA GLY A 132 2.51 28.62 -25.54
C GLY A 132 3.07 30.00 -25.18
N THR A 133 2.41 31.08 -25.58
CA THR A 133 2.81 32.45 -25.24
C THR A 133 2.29 32.81 -23.86
N PRO A 134 3.12 33.34 -22.95
CA PRO A 134 2.66 33.79 -21.65
C PRO A 134 1.52 34.82 -21.76
N VAL A 135 0.44 34.58 -21.02
CA VAL A 135 -0.70 35.50 -20.95
C VAL A 135 -0.29 36.80 -20.25
N PHE A 136 0.67 36.72 -19.32
CA PHE A 136 1.18 37.85 -18.56
C PHE A 136 2.58 38.24 -19.00
N LYS A 137 2.89 39.53 -18.93
CA LYS A 137 4.25 40.06 -19.16
C LYS A 137 5.15 39.93 -17.93
N VAL A 138 4.57 39.67 -16.76
CA VAL A 138 5.28 39.54 -15.49
C VAL A 138 5.26 38.07 -15.06
N PRO A 139 6.41 37.49 -14.66
CA PRO A 139 6.45 36.13 -14.13
C PRO A 139 5.54 35.96 -12.91
N ALA A 140 4.92 34.79 -12.79
CA ALA A 140 4.08 34.44 -11.66
C ALA A 140 4.92 34.30 -10.38
N THR A 141 4.38 34.78 -9.25
CA THR A 141 5.04 34.62 -7.95
C THR A 141 4.53 33.36 -7.27
N ILE A 142 5.45 32.48 -6.86
CA ILE A 142 5.15 31.27 -6.09
C ILE A 142 5.35 31.59 -4.62
N HIS A 143 4.27 31.61 -3.85
CA HIS A 143 4.31 31.76 -2.39
C HIS A 143 4.42 30.41 -1.66
N GLY A 144 4.00 29.33 -2.32
CA GLY A 144 4.07 27.98 -1.77
C GLY A 144 5.50 27.50 -1.54
N ARG A 145 5.71 26.68 -0.51
CA ARG A 145 6.97 25.94 -0.32
C ARG A 145 6.93 24.66 -1.13
N ILE A 146 7.98 24.42 -1.91
CA ILE A 146 8.11 23.17 -2.66
C ILE A 146 8.78 22.13 -1.76
N GLU A 147 7.96 21.31 -1.09
CA GLU A 147 8.49 20.24 -0.21
C GLU A 147 8.75 18.93 -0.97
N MET A 148 8.20 18.80 -2.18
CA MET A 148 8.30 17.59 -2.99
C MET A 148 9.16 17.81 -4.23
N ALA A 149 9.78 16.75 -4.76
CA ALA A 149 10.46 16.83 -6.04
C ALA A 149 9.46 17.27 -7.14
N SER A 150 9.93 18.04 -8.13
CA SER A 150 9.07 18.66 -9.15
C SER A 150 8.27 17.72 -10.05
N ARG A 151 8.53 16.41 -9.96
CA ARG A 151 7.79 15.36 -10.66
C ARG A 151 6.81 14.60 -9.76
N SER A 152 6.78 14.93 -8.47
CA SER A 152 5.90 14.30 -7.50
C SER A 152 4.51 14.94 -7.54
N GLU A 153 3.52 14.19 -7.11
CA GLU A 153 2.15 14.66 -6.96
C GLU A 153 1.50 13.98 -5.75
N ILE A 154 0.46 14.64 -5.23
CA ILE A 154 -0.42 14.05 -4.23
C ILE A 154 -1.61 13.47 -4.99
N SER A 155 -1.46 12.22 -5.41
CA SER A 155 -2.55 11.49 -6.05
C SER A 155 -3.76 11.47 -5.13
N SER A 156 -4.96 11.77 -5.62
CA SER A 156 -6.24 11.58 -4.91
C SER A 156 -6.96 10.28 -5.28
N ASN A 157 -6.32 9.43 -6.09
CA ASN A 157 -6.94 8.20 -6.60
C ASN A 157 -7.14 7.15 -5.49
N PRO A 158 -8.06 6.18 -5.68
CA PRO A 158 -8.36 5.21 -4.66
C PRO A 158 -7.16 4.32 -4.29
N ILE A 159 -6.93 4.16 -2.99
CA ILE A 159 -5.88 3.30 -2.43
C ILE A 159 -6.53 2.14 -1.66
N LEU A 160 -6.11 0.92 -1.97
CA LEU A 160 -6.37 -0.26 -1.17
C LEU A 160 -5.16 -0.57 -0.29
N VAL A 161 -5.39 -0.71 1.01
CA VAL A 161 -4.39 -1.12 1.98
C VAL A 161 -4.82 -2.46 2.57
N LEU A 162 -4.00 -3.49 2.35
CA LEU A 162 -4.19 -4.83 2.90
C LEU A 162 -3.14 -5.05 3.99
N HIS A 163 -3.57 -5.09 5.25
CA HIS A 163 -2.69 -5.26 6.41
C HIS A 163 -2.85 -6.68 6.98
N PHE A 164 -2.01 -7.61 6.54
CA PHE A 164 -1.97 -8.98 7.02
C PHE A 164 -1.19 -9.05 8.33
N VAL A 165 -1.82 -9.52 9.40
CA VAL A 165 -1.25 -9.57 10.75
C VAL A 165 -1.36 -10.98 11.30
N LEU A 166 -0.24 -11.57 11.71
CA LEU A 166 -0.24 -12.87 12.37
C LEU A 166 -1.02 -12.79 13.70
N THR A 167 -1.90 -13.76 13.97
CA THR A 167 -2.88 -13.71 15.09
C THR A 167 -2.34 -13.40 16.50
N ALA A 168 -1.04 -13.62 16.75
CA ALA A 168 -0.40 -13.35 18.04
C ALA A 168 0.24 -11.95 18.16
N LEU A 169 0.18 -11.16 17.09
CA LEU A 169 0.77 -9.83 17.04
C LEU A 169 -0.29 -8.76 17.29
N ASP A 170 0.11 -7.73 18.02
CA ASP A 170 -0.67 -6.52 18.18
C ASP A 170 -0.45 -5.61 16.97
N PRO A 171 -1.48 -5.31 16.16
CA PRO A 171 -1.35 -4.38 15.04
C PRO A 171 -1.25 -2.91 15.48
N ALA A 172 -1.48 -2.60 16.77
CA ALA A 172 -1.44 -1.23 17.26
C ALA A 172 -0.08 -0.57 16.98
N GLY A 173 -0.12 0.60 16.36
CA GLY A 173 1.08 1.35 16.00
C GLY A 173 1.86 0.77 14.82
N SER A 174 1.31 -0.21 14.09
CA SER A 174 1.96 -0.68 12.87
C SER A 174 2.07 0.45 11.84
N PRO A 175 3.10 0.42 10.95
CA PRO A 175 3.20 1.36 9.84
C PRO A 175 1.94 1.44 8.97
N ALA A 176 1.21 0.33 8.81
CA ALA A 176 -0.05 0.31 8.06
C ALA A 176 -1.13 1.15 8.76
N ALA A 177 -1.27 1.01 10.08
CA ALA A 177 -2.23 1.78 10.87
C ALA A 177 -1.87 3.28 10.89
N VAL A 178 -0.58 3.60 11.02
CA VAL A 178 -0.09 4.99 10.91
C VAL A 178 -0.42 5.56 9.53
N MET A 179 -0.13 4.82 8.46
CA MET A 179 -0.42 5.23 7.09
C MET A 179 -1.92 5.45 6.89
N GLN A 180 -2.78 4.58 7.42
CA GLN A 180 -4.23 4.76 7.37
C GLN A 180 -4.63 6.08 8.03
N HIS A 181 -4.13 6.36 9.24
CA HIS A 181 -4.46 7.57 9.98
C HIS A 181 -4.00 8.83 9.25
N GLN A 182 -2.77 8.82 8.72
CA GLN A 182 -2.17 9.95 8.02
C GLN A 182 -2.80 10.22 6.65
N LEU A 183 -3.18 9.18 5.91
CA LEU A 183 -3.76 9.35 4.56
C LEU A 183 -5.26 9.61 4.57
N ARG A 184 -5.98 9.25 5.64
CA ARG A 184 -7.45 9.39 5.70
C ARG A 184 -7.96 10.81 5.39
N PRO A 185 -7.37 11.90 5.91
CA PRO A 185 -7.79 13.26 5.57
C PRO A 185 -7.66 13.59 4.07
N TYR A 186 -6.70 12.96 3.39
CA TYR A 186 -6.40 13.19 1.97
C TYR A 186 -7.20 12.28 1.02
N ARG A 187 -8.23 11.57 1.53
CA ARG A 187 -8.95 10.53 0.77
C ARG A 187 -10.45 10.69 0.96
N PRO A 188 -11.06 11.75 0.38
CA PRO A 188 -12.50 11.94 0.48
C PRO A 188 -13.27 10.81 -0.20
N ASN A 189 -14.59 10.74 0.05
CA ASN A 189 -15.50 9.77 -0.56
C ASN A 189 -15.11 8.29 -0.33
N ASN A 190 -14.44 8.01 0.79
CA ASN A 190 -13.91 6.69 1.12
C ASN A 190 -12.90 6.17 0.08
N ALA A 191 -12.15 7.03 -0.61
CA ALA A 191 -11.10 6.61 -1.54
C ALA A 191 -9.90 5.90 -0.87
N LEU A 192 -9.95 5.63 0.44
CA LEU A 192 -8.97 4.81 1.16
C LEU A 192 -9.68 3.61 1.78
N HIS A 193 -9.40 2.43 1.24
CA HIS A 193 -9.93 1.17 1.73
C HIS A 193 -8.86 0.46 2.53
N PHE A 194 -9.05 0.37 3.85
CA PHE A 194 -8.12 -0.31 4.74
C PHE A 194 -8.74 -1.60 5.26
N HIS A 195 -8.08 -2.72 5.02
CA HIS A 195 -8.49 -4.03 5.50
C HIS A 195 -7.38 -4.65 6.34
N GLU A 196 -7.62 -4.73 7.64
CA GLU A 196 -6.83 -5.53 8.54
C GLU A 196 -7.27 -6.99 8.46
N ILE A 197 -6.31 -7.88 8.20
CA ILE A 197 -6.52 -9.29 7.94
C ILE A 197 -5.70 -10.06 8.97
N ILE A 198 -6.35 -10.42 10.07
CA ILE A 198 -5.75 -11.31 11.05
C ILE A 198 -5.69 -12.71 10.45
N PHE A 199 -4.50 -13.27 10.29
CA PHE A 199 -4.30 -14.59 9.70
C PHE A 199 -3.62 -15.56 10.66
N ASP A 200 -3.96 -16.83 10.48
CA ASP A 200 -3.29 -18.00 11.04
C ASP A 200 -3.53 -19.13 10.04
N ILE A 201 -2.48 -19.63 9.41
CA ILE A 201 -2.53 -20.75 8.46
C ILE A 201 -1.75 -21.97 8.98
N GLY A 202 -1.50 -22.04 10.31
CA GLY A 202 -0.65 -23.05 10.93
C GLY A 202 -1.20 -24.49 10.85
N THR A 203 -2.49 -24.66 10.57
CA THR A 203 -3.12 -25.97 10.33
C THR A 203 -3.98 -25.93 9.07
N ASN A 204 -4.26 -27.09 8.46
CA ASN A 204 -5.09 -27.17 7.25
C ASN A 204 -6.48 -26.55 7.46
N ALA A 205 -7.12 -26.82 8.60
CA ALA A 205 -8.44 -26.28 8.89
C ALA A 205 -8.42 -24.75 9.03
N LYS A 206 -7.35 -24.18 9.59
CA LYS A 206 -7.15 -22.73 9.68
C LYS A 206 -6.89 -22.11 8.31
N ALA A 207 -6.09 -22.78 7.48
CA ALA A 207 -5.80 -22.38 6.11
C ALA A 207 -7.05 -22.39 5.20
N ASP A 208 -7.91 -23.41 5.31
CA ASP A 208 -9.19 -23.45 4.58
C ASP A 208 -10.11 -22.27 4.98
N ARG A 209 -10.14 -21.92 6.27
CA ARG A 209 -10.89 -20.73 6.73
C ARG A 209 -10.29 -19.43 6.18
N HIS A 210 -8.97 -19.33 6.10
CA HIS A 210 -8.30 -18.19 5.48
C HIS A 210 -8.70 -18.03 4.01
N VAL A 211 -8.75 -19.12 3.24
CA VAL A 211 -9.24 -19.11 1.84
C VAL A 211 -10.65 -18.55 1.73
N GLU A 212 -11.58 -19.04 2.55
CA GLU A 212 -12.96 -18.56 2.50
C GLU A 212 -13.08 -17.08 2.93
N SER A 213 -12.28 -16.66 3.91
CA SER A 213 -12.18 -15.26 4.31
C SER A 213 -11.67 -14.37 3.16
N MET A 214 -10.63 -14.81 2.44
CA MET A 214 -10.09 -14.07 1.30
C MET A 214 -11.08 -14.00 0.14
N LYS A 215 -11.79 -15.09 -0.19
CA LYS A 215 -12.87 -15.07 -1.18
C LYS A 215 -13.95 -14.06 -0.82
N ALA A 216 -14.37 -14.04 0.45
CA ALA A 216 -15.36 -13.09 0.94
C ALA A 216 -14.85 -11.64 0.86
N LEU A 217 -13.57 -11.40 1.14
CA LEU A 217 -12.93 -10.09 0.97
C LEU A 217 -12.92 -9.67 -0.50
N VAL A 218 -12.43 -10.52 -1.41
CA VAL A 218 -12.37 -10.25 -2.85
C VAL A 218 -13.75 -9.94 -3.42
N ALA A 219 -14.80 -10.65 -2.99
CA ALA A 219 -16.17 -10.35 -3.40
C ALA A 219 -16.62 -8.93 -3.01
N ARG A 220 -16.13 -8.39 -1.89
CA ARG A 220 -16.38 -6.99 -1.47
C ARG A 220 -15.52 -5.98 -2.23
N LEU A 221 -14.30 -6.35 -2.61
CA LEU A 221 -13.36 -5.48 -3.32
C LEU A 221 -13.67 -5.38 -4.82
N LYS A 222 -14.16 -6.46 -5.45
CA LYS A 222 -14.41 -6.56 -6.91
C LYS A 222 -15.21 -5.40 -7.54
N PRO A 223 -16.20 -4.80 -6.87
CA PRO A 223 -16.96 -3.67 -7.42
C PRO A 223 -16.18 -2.35 -7.47
N LEU A 224 -14.94 -2.33 -7.02
CA LEU A 224 -14.14 -1.13 -6.82
C LEU A 224 -12.85 -1.24 -7.62
N GLU A 225 -12.45 -0.14 -8.23
CA GLU A 225 -11.17 -0.01 -8.92
C GLU A 225 -10.19 0.72 -7.99
N TYR A 226 -8.98 0.19 -7.91
CA TYR A 226 -7.92 0.78 -7.12
C TYR A 226 -6.74 1.06 -8.04
N GLU A 227 -6.23 2.29 -7.97
CA GLU A 227 -5.02 2.65 -8.70
C GLU A 227 -3.77 2.12 -7.99
N ARG A 228 -3.83 2.08 -6.66
CA ARG A 228 -2.72 1.66 -5.82
C ARG A 228 -3.16 0.63 -4.80
N VAL A 229 -2.38 -0.43 -4.69
CA VAL A 229 -2.52 -1.45 -3.66
C VAL A 229 -1.25 -1.50 -2.83
N GLU A 230 -1.42 -1.31 -1.53
CA GLU A 230 -0.37 -1.37 -0.51
C GLU A 230 -0.60 -2.60 0.35
N ILE A 231 0.37 -3.52 0.39
CA ILE A 231 0.27 -4.76 1.16
C ILE A 231 1.29 -4.73 2.28
N PHE A 232 0.81 -4.77 3.51
CA PHE A 232 1.65 -4.90 4.70
C PHE A 232 1.52 -6.32 5.23
N VAL A 233 2.64 -6.99 5.46
CA VAL A 233 2.68 -8.30 6.10
C VAL A 233 3.45 -8.19 7.39
N TYR A 234 2.74 -8.32 8.51
CA TYR A 234 3.30 -8.28 9.85
C TYR A 234 3.35 -9.69 10.44
N THR A 235 4.56 -10.25 10.52
CA THR A 235 4.81 -11.60 11.02
C THR A 235 6.24 -11.76 11.54
N HIS A 236 6.57 -12.94 12.05
CA HIS A 236 7.92 -13.30 12.48
C HIS A 236 8.62 -14.18 11.44
N SER A 237 9.94 -14.31 11.62
CA SER A 237 10.75 -15.28 10.89
C SER A 237 11.37 -16.28 11.86
N GLU A 238 11.44 -17.53 11.42
CA GLU A 238 12.17 -18.61 12.08
C GLU A 238 13.69 -18.33 12.03
N THR A 239 14.40 -18.71 13.09
CA THR A 239 15.78 -18.26 13.36
C THR A 239 16.82 -18.97 12.49
N ASP A 240 16.64 -20.27 12.26
CA ASP A 240 17.66 -21.13 11.68
C ASP A 240 17.61 -21.17 10.15
N ARG A 241 16.41 -21.27 9.59
CA ARG A 241 16.14 -21.35 8.16
C ARG A 241 15.76 -20.01 7.56
N GLY A 242 15.21 -19.09 8.36
CA GLY A 242 14.67 -17.81 7.87
C GLY A 242 13.29 -17.95 7.21
N ASP A 243 12.64 -19.10 7.40
CA ASP A 243 11.24 -19.35 7.05
C ASP A 243 10.31 -18.33 7.72
N ILE A 244 9.15 -18.09 7.15
CA ILE A 244 8.19 -17.08 7.64
C ILE A 244 7.11 -17.76 8.48
N TRP A 245 6.81 -17.22 9.65
CA TRP A 245 5.74 -17.74 10.49
C TRP A 245 4.38 -17.53 9.80
N GLY A 246 3.66 -18.63 9.58
CA GLY A 246 2.32 -18.62 8.99
C GLY A 246 1.22 -18.73 10.03
N GLY A 247 1.52 -19.18 11.25
CA GLY A 247 0.49 -19.48 12.22
C GLY A 247 0.99 -20.27 13.41
N PHE A 248 0.04 -20.91 14.08
CA PHE A 248 0.30 -21.75 15.24
C PHE A 248 -0.43 -23.09 15.08
N GLU A 249 0.10 -24.15 15.67
CA GLU A 249 -0.66 -25.39 15.86
C GLU A 249 -1.89 -25.14 16.75
N ASP A 250 -2.79 -26.11 16.80
CA ASP A 250 -3.90 -26.06 17.76
C ASP A 250 -3.30 -26.22 19.17
N GLY A 251 -3.52 -25.23 20.03
CA GLY A 251 -3.03 -25.31 21.40
C GLY A 251 -3.99 -26.04 22.31
N ASP A 252 -3.50 -26.33 23.51
CA ASP A 252 -4.32 -26.95 24.55
C ASP A 252 -5.38 -25.99 25.11
N PHE A 253 -6.38 -26.57 25.77
CA PHE A 253 -7.34 -25.79 26.55
C PHE A 253 -6.85 -25.67 27.99
N LEU A 254 -6.43 -24.48 28.39
CA LEU A 254 -6.18 -24.18 29.79
C LEU A 254 -7.53 -23.98 30.49
N ARG A 255 -7.75 -24.75 31.58
CA ARG A 255 -8.93 -24.84 32.49
C ARG A 255 -9.98 -25.90 32.14
N ARG A 256 -10.53 -26.51 33.21
CA ARG A 256 -11.71 -27.39 33.18
C ARG A 256 -12.98 -26.56 33.42
N GLY A 257 -14.08 -26.89 32.73
CA GLY A 257 -15.40 -26.25 32.90
C GLY A 257 -15.79 -25.31 31.75
N LYS A 258 -16.76 -24.41 32.00
CA LYS A 258 -17.35 -23.51 30.98
C LYS A 258 -16.41 -22.37 30.51
N ASN A 259 -15.28 -22.16 31.18
CA ASN A 259 -14.34 -21.07 30.90
C ASN A 259 -13.02 -21.61 30.31
N LYS A 260 -13.10 -22.42 29.24
CA LYS A 260 -11.91 -22.89 28.51
C LYS A 260 -11.31 -21.72 27.75
N VAL A 261 -10.03 -21.42 28.02
CA VAL A 261 -9.26 -20.48 27.21
C VAL A 261 -8.34 -21.32 26.33
N ALA A 262 -8.54 -21.25 25.01
CA ALA A 262 -7.62 -21.87 24.07
C ALA A 262 -6.27 -21.14 24.13
N THR A 263 -5.18 -21.86 24.31
CA THR A 263 -3.84 -21.31 24.12
C THR A 263 -3.41 -21.44 22.67
N LEU A 264 -2.43 -20.65 22.26
CA LEU A 264 -1.73 -20.88 21.01
C LEU A 264 -0.83 -22.12 21.17
N GLY A 265 -0.83 -22.99 20.17
CA GLY A 265 0.14 -24.09 20.08
C GLY A 265 1.51 -23.59 19.63
N ASP A 266 2.38 -24.52 19.24
CA ASP A 266 3.71 -24.18 18.75
C ASP A 266 3.64 -23.38 17.42
N PRO A 267 4.57 -22.43 17.20
CA PRO A 267 4.60 -21.67 15.96
C PRO A 267 4.98 -22.55 14.78
N VAL A 268 4.32 -22.29 13.64
CA VAL A 268 4.53 -22.97 12.37
C VAL A 268 5.08 -21.98 11.35
N ALA A 269 6.22 -22.32 10.76
CA ALA A 269 6.89 -21.51 9.74
C ALA A 269 6.96 -22.24 8.40
N TYR A 270 6.88 -21.48 7.32
CA TYR A 270 6.85 -21.98 5.95
C TYR A 270 8.02 -21.39 5.15
N PRO A 271 8.53 -22.14 4.16
CA PRO A 271 9.37 -21.56 3.11
C PRO A 271 8.70 -20.32 2.52
N VAL A 272 9.50 -19.36 2.05
CA VAL A 272 8.96 -18.06 1.64
C VAL A 272 7.94 -18.18 0.51
N ASP A 273 8.19 -19.04 -0.48
CA ASP A 273 7.25 -19.34 -1.58
C ASP A 273 5.94 -19.94 -1.08
N ASP A 274 6.06 -20.91 -0.18
CA ASP A 274 4.94 -21.60 0.46
C ASP A 274 4.09 -20.67 1.32
N PHE A 275 4.73 -19.76 2.05
CA PHE A 275 4.06 -18.73 2.84
C PHE A 275 3.22 -17.81 1.95
N PHE A 276 3.80 -17.25 0.88
CA PHE A 276 3.05 -16.36 -0.03
C PHE A 276 1.93 -17.11 -0.76
N ALA A 277 2.17 -18.35 -1.18
CA ALA A 277 1.15 -19.17 -1.82
C ALA A 277 -0.03 -19.50 -0.89
N GLY A 278 0.20 -19.60 0.43
CA GLY A 278 -0.88 -19.79 1.40
C GLY A 278 -1.53 -18.48 1.86
N LEU A 279 -0.79 -17.37 1.89
CA LEU A 279 -1.30 -16.07 2.31
C LEU A 279 -2.16 -15.43 1.22
N PHE A 280 -1.70 -15.46 -0.03
CA PHE A 280 -2.36 -14.86 -1.19
C PHE A 280 -3.20 -15.88 -1.95
N VAL A 281 -4.37 -16.18 -1.38
CA VAL A 281 -5.33 -17.17 -1.88
C VAL A 281 -6.71 -16.55 -2.05
N GLY A 282 -7.63 -17.29 -2.66
CA GLY A 282 -9.04 -16.91 -2.70
C GLY A 282 -9.38 -15.81 -3.69
N GLY A 283 -8.51 -15.55 -4.68
CA GLY A 283 -8.69 -14.53 -5.71
C GLY A 283 -8.06 -13.18 -5.37
N ILE A 284 -7.37 -13.05 -4.22
CA ILE A 284 -6.67 -11.82 -3.85
C ILE A 284 -5.44 -11.59 -4.74
N GLU A 285 -4.97 -12.63 -5.42
CA GLU A 285 -3.83 -12.65 -6.34
C GLU A 285 -3.86 -11.54 -7.39
N ASP A 286 -5.05 -11.16 -7.86
CA ASP A 286 -5.23 -10.10 -8.85
C ASP A 286 -4.86 -8.72 -8.28
N TYR A 287 -5.08 -8.49 -6.98
CA TYR A 287 -4.71 -7.26 -6.29
C TYR A 287 -3.24 -7.23 -5.87
N VAL A 288 -2.60 -8.39 -5.74
CA VAL A 288 -1.18 -8.50 -5.39
C VAL A 288 -0.29 -8.06 -6.56
N ARG A 289 -0.74 -8.28 -7.81
CA ARG A 289 0.03 -7.94 -9.00
C ARG A 289 0.18 -6.42 -9.14
N GLY A 290 1.43 -5.94 -9.16
CA GLY A 290 1.73 -4.51 -9.22
C GLY A 290 1.59 -3.79 -7.87
N ALA A 291 1.22 -4.49 -6.80
CA ALA A 291 1.14 -3.91 -5.47
C ALA A 291 2.53 -3.56 -4.92
N THR A 292 2.56 -2.61 -3.99
CA THR A 292 3.74 -2.37 -3.16
C THR A 292 3.67 -3.25 -1.92
N LEU A 293 4.70 -4.06 -1.69
CA LEU A 293 4.79 -4.98 -0.57
C LEU A 293 5.73 -4.43 0.52
N TRP A 294 5.20 -4.31 1.74
CA TRP A 294 5.87 -3.93 2.97
C TRP A 294 5.97 -5.14 3.90
N MET A 295 7.17 -5.73 3.98
CA MET A 295 7.41 -6.86 4.87
C MET A 295 7.90 -6.38 6.24
N LEU A 296 7.03 -6.45 7.25
CA LEU A 296 7.34 -6.18 8.65
C LEU A 296 7.71 -7.50 9.33
N ILE A 297 8.90 -8.00 9.01
CA ILE A 297 9.37 -9.30 9.47
C ILE A 297 10.71 -9.20 10.19
N CYS A 298 10.96 -10.18 11.05
CA CYS A 298 12.24 -10.31 11.72
C CYS A 298 13.37 -10.53 10.69
N GLY A 299 14.56 -10.00 11.00
CA GLY A 299 15.67 -9.99 10.03
C GLY A 299 16.30 -11.36 9.72
N HIS A 300 15.77 -12.50 10.17
CA HIS A 300 16.36 -13.81 9.84
C HIS A 300 16.08 -14.19 8.40
N THR A 301 14.89 -13.90 7.85
CA THR A 301 14.57 -14.15 6.43
C THR A 301 15.55 -13.47 5.48
N VAL A 302 16.03 -12.26 5.81
CA VAL A 302 17.00 -11.53 4.99
C VAL A 302 18.45 -11.96 5.26
N ARG A 303 18.75 -12.44 6.48
CA ARG A 303 20.09 -12.94 6.82
C ARG A 303 20.39 -14.32 6.25
N LYS A 304 19.36 -15.13 6.00
CA LYS A 304 19.49 -16.47 5.43
C LYS A 304 19.42 -16.37 3.91
N HIS A 305 20.52 -16.75 3.25
CA HIS A 305 20.69 -16.56 1.80
C HIS A 305 19.53 -17.15 1.00
N ASP A 306 19.20 -18.43 1.24
CA ASP A 306 18.17 -19.14 0.48
C ASP A 306 16.78 -18.51 0.66
N SER A 307 16.40 -18.18 1.90
CA SER A 307 15.14 -17.50 2.21
C SER A 307 15.07 -16.12 1.56
N PHE A 308 16.17 -15.36 1.54
CA PHE A 308 16.20 -14.07 0.87
C PHE A 308 16.11 -14.17 -0.65
N GLN A 309 16.73 -15.19 -1.26
CA GLN A 309 16.57 -15.44 -2.69
C GLN A 309 15.15 -15.88 -3.04
N LEU A 310 14.52 -16.73 -2.23
CA LEU A 310 13.12 -17.10 -2.42
C LEU A 310 12.20 -15.88 -2.31
N LEU A 311 12.45 -14.98 -1.35
CA LEU A 311 11.72 -13.72 -1.23
C LEU A 311 11.83 -12.90 -2.54
N LYS A 312 13.05 -12.68 -3.05
CA LYS A 312 13.29 -11.96 -4.31
C LYS A 312 12.57 -12.61 -5.49
N THR A 313 12.58 -13.94 -5.57
CA THR A 313 11.90 -14.70 -6.61
C THR A 313 10.40 -14.51 -6.54
N CYS A 314 9.80 -14.60 -5.34
CA CYS A 314 8.37 -14.36 -5.14
C CYS A 314 7.98 -12.95 -5.59
N ILE A 315 8.72 -11.93 -5.18
CA ILE A 315 8.44 -10.54 -5.57
C ILE A 315 8.39 -10.37 -7.09
N LYS A 316 9.37 -10.94 -7.79
CA LYS A 316 9.40 -10.92 -9.26
C LYS A 316 8.22 -11.69 -9.86
N GLN A 317 7.93 -12.87 -9.33
CA GLN A 317 6.88 -13.75 -9.82
C GLN A 317 5.48 -13.13 -9.70
N TRP A 318 5.22 -12.48 -8.58
CA TRP A 318 3.97 -11.76 -8.32
C TRP A 318 3.96 -10.35 -8.92
N ASN A 319 5.05 -9.91 -9.56
CA ASN A 319 5.22 -8.55 -10.08
C ASN A 319 4.93 -7.47 -9.03
N MET A 320 5.44 -7.67 -7.80
CA MET A 320 5.30 -6.70 -6.72
C MET A 320 6.46 -5.71 -6.73
N HIS A 321 6.20 -4.47 -6.32
CA HIS A 321 7.24 -3.53 -5.93
C HIS A 321 7.60 -3.78 -4.46
N LEU A 322 8.82 -4.27 -4.19
CA LEU A 322 9.23 -4.55 -2.82
C LEU A 322 9.83 -3.32 -2.15
N LEU A 323 9.31 -2.99 -0.98
CA LEU A 323 9.97 -2.12 -0.01
C LEU A 323 10.22 -2.90 1.30
N LEU A 324 11.50 -3.16 1.59
CA LEU A 324 11.89 -3.86 2.82
C LEU A 324 12.07 -2.85 3.96
N ALA A 325 11.11 -2.82 4.88
CA ALA A 325 11.27 -2.20 6.18
C ALA A 325 11.79 -3.25 7.18
N LEU A 326 13.11 -3.37 7.30
CA LEU A 326 13.71 -4.24 8.30
C LEU A 326 13.58 -3.61 9.68
N HIS A 327 12.67 -4.13 10.51
CA HIS A 327 12.60 -3.76 11.91
C HIS A 327 13.81 -4.35 12.66
N ARG A 328 14.89 -3.57 12.80
CA ARG A 328 15.85 -3.81 13.87
C ARG A 328 15.20 -3.32 15.16
N PHE A 329 14.65 -4.24 15.94
CA PHE A 329 14.45 -4.00 17.37
C PHE A 329 15.83 -4.00 18.06
N THR A 330 16.63 -2.97 17.80
CA THR A 330 17.82 -2.68 18.58
C THR A 330 17.43 -1.66 19.64
N HIS A 331 16.79 -2.12 20.71
CA HIS A 331 16.83 -1.37 21.96
C HIS A 331 18.15 -1.72 22.66
N ALA A 332 19.05 -0.74 22.70
CA ALA A 332 20.30 -0.73 23.46
C ALA A 332 20.00 -0.70 24.96
#